data_AF-A0A0L7L5P1-F1
#
_entry.id   AF-A0A0L7L5P1-F1
#
_cell.length_a   1.000
_cell.length_b   1.000
_cell.length_c   1.000
_cell.angle_alpha   90.00
_cell.angle_beta   90.00
_cell.angle_gamma   90.00
#
_symmetry.space_group_name_H-M   'P 1'
#
loop_
_entity.id
_entity.type
_entity.pdbx_description
1 polymer ?
#
loop_
_entity_poly.entity_id
_entity_poly.type
_entity_poly.pdbx_seq_one_letter_code
_entity_poly.pdbx_strand_id
1 'polypeptide(L)'
;MEKLLLITLSIITTIESNPVINPRQKVMLLADIDQLCSKLVVIDNMFFKFDIQKNVSGIPADMNVHWKTGNVFFTLISEEMKMNIVVLHNSGELEIIKVAGLGQSTSVDNLNDIVYLATDNGVYKYKDDGSFEQYTAIGEDVMYLTVSADGSAMFIATWPQNRVLKITNDGQKIELFPAIPNGHGLTIDTRDNIYFVATKTSYVLKNGESIPIKIKGLPSNKMTGIFVSRSDAVYAMDENSNLFIVNAETARYLGSFGIEGVNSFAMDAADNVLIGVKGAVLKFTALEQNPCIGYTKTENQEDTTEYKRHKSRHSHRKHARATTSTTEAVEEEYEEELEEE
;
A
#
# COMPACT_ATOMS: atom_id res chain seq x y z
N MET A 1 26.26 63.35 -17.25
CA MET A 1 26.01 62.73 -18.56
C MET A 1 25.38 61.37 -18.31
N GLU A 2 24.06 61.34 -18.43
CA GLU A 2 23.20 60.17 -18.24
C GLU A 2 23.48 59.11 -19.31
N LYS A 3 23.49 57.83 -18.92
CA LYS A 3 23.38 56.71 -19.85
C LYS A 3 22.07 55.98 -19.60
N LEU A 4 21.12 56.27 -20.48
CA LEU A 4 19.80 55.67 -20.60
C LEU A 4 19.96 54.20 -21.05
N LEU A 5 19.51 53.24 -20.24
CA LEU A 5 19.48 51.82 -20.58
C LEU A 5 18.11 51.50 -21.21
N LEU A 6 18.06 51.29 -22.52
CA LEU A 6 16.86 50.79 -23.21
C LEU A 6 16.73 49.28 -22.99
N ILE A 7 15.65 48.85 -22.34
CA ILE A 7 15.23 47.45 -22.25
C ILE A 7 14.18 47.22 -23.33
N THR A 8 14.54 46.51 -24.40
CA THR A 8 13.60 46.08 -25.45
C THR A 8 12.91 44.79 -25.04
N LEU A 9 11.62 44.88 -24.71
CA LEU A 9 10.74 43.76 -24.44
C LEU A 9 10.34 43.10 -25.78
N SER A 10 10.82 41.88 -26.02
CA SER A 10 10.44 41.09 -27.21
C SER A 10 9.27 40.19 -26.84
N ILE A 11 8.07 40.50 -27.33
CA ILE A 11 6.89 39.64 -27.18
C ILE A 11 6.99 38.57 -28.28
N ILE A 12 7.35 37.34 -27.89
CA ILE A 12 7.26 36.16 -28.76
C ILE A 12 5.80 35.68 -28.71
N THR A 13 5.03 35.98 -29.75
CA THR A 13 3.73 35.33 -29.98
C THR A 13 3.99 33.94 -30.56
N THR A 14 3.89 32.89 -29.75
CA THR A 14 3.84 31.52 -30.23
C THR A 14 2.48 31.29 -30.91
N ILE A 15 2.48 31.20 -32.23
CA ILE A 15 1.33 30.71 -32.99
C ILE A 15 1.28 29.20 -32.76
N GLU A 16 0.30 28.72 -31.99
CA GLU A 16 -0.02 27.30 -31.89
C GLU A 16 -0.59 26.83 -33.23
N SER A 17 0.29 26.39 -34.13
CA SER A 17 -0.13 25.58 -35.27
C SER A 17 -0.56 24.22 -34.75
N ASN A 18 -1.87 23.97 -34.69
CA ASN A 18 -2.39 22.62 -34.45
C ASN A 18 -1.76 21.67 -35.48
N PRO A 19 -1.03 20.63 -35.06
CA PRO A 19 -0.40 19.72 -36.00
C PRO A 19 -1.49 19.06 -36.86
N VAL A 20 -1.24 18.99 -38.17
CA VAL A 20 -2.12 18.27 -39.10
C VAL A 20 -1.93 16.77 -38.84
N ILE A 21 -2.76 16.21 -37.97
CA ILE A 21 -2.79 14.79 -37.66
C ILE A 21 -3.39 14.06 -38.87
N ASN A 22 -2.62 13.20 -39.51
CA ASN A 22 -3.10 12.38 -40.62
C ASN A 22 -4.19 11.39 -40.11
N PRO A 23 -5.23 11.07 -40.90
CA PRO A 23 -6.23 10.05 -40.57
C PRO A 23 -5.70 8.76 -39.93
N ARG A 24 -4.53 8.25 -40.35
CA ARG A 24 -3.89 7.07 -39.73
C ARG A 24 -3.45 7.31 -38.28
N GLN A 25 -2.86 8.46 -37.99
CA GLN A 25 -2.46 8.85 -36.64
C GLN A 25 -3.67 9.07 -35.75
N LYS A 26 -4.77 9.60 -36.31
CA LYS A 26 -6.03 9.76 -35.57
C LYS A 26 -6.64 8.40 -35.19
N VAL A 27 -6.59 7.40 -36.08
CA VAL A 27 -7.05 6.03 -35.77
C VAL A 27 -6.18 5.37 -34.71
N MET A 28 -4.85 5.53 -34.77
CA MET A 28 -3.94 5.03 -33.74
C MET A 28 -4.20 5.68 -32.37
N LEU A 29 -4.33 7.00 -32.34
CA LEU A 29 -4.66 7.75 -31.12
C LEU A 29 -6.00 7.30 -30.51
N LEU A 30 -7.00 7.05 -31.35
CA LEU A 30 -8.29 6.53 -30.89
C LEU A 30 -8.16 5.11 -30.33
N ALA A 31 -7.43 4.21 -31.01
CA ALA A 31 -7.20 2.86 -30.50
C ALA A 31 -6.46 2.86 -29.14
N ASP A 32 -5.49 3.75 -28.97
CA ASP A 32 -4.77 3.92 -27.71
C ASP A 32 -5.68 4.46 -26.59
N ILE A 33 -6.59 5.38 -26.92
CA ILE A 33 -7.61 5.89 -25.99
C ILE A 33 -8.61 4.80 -25.61
N ASP A 34 -9.11 4.01 -26.57
CA ASP A 34 -10.04 2.90 -26.31
C ASP A 34 -9.42 1.87 -25.34
N GLN A 35 -8.15 1.53 -25.58
CA GLN A 35 -7.40 0.62 -24.74
C GLN A 35 -7.14 1.21 -23.34
N LEU A 36 -6.82 2.49 -23.25
CA LEU A 36 -6.64 3.20 -21.99
C LEU A 36 -7.95 3.23 -21.18
N CYS A 37 -9.04 3.67 -21.81
CA CYS A 37 -10.33 3.88 -21.17
C CYS A 37 -11.01 2.57 -20.75
N SER A 38 -10.77 1.48 -21.47
CA SER A 38 -11.25 0.15 -21.06
C SER A 38 -10.53 -0.43 -19.84
N LYS A 39 -9.35 0.10 -19.50
CA LYS A 39 -8.53 -0.34 -18.36
C LYS A 39 -8.33 0.76 -17.30
N LEU A 40 -9.06 1.87 -17.42
CA LEU A 40 -9.00 2.96 -16.47
C LEU A 40 -9.66 2.52 -15.16
N VAL A 41 -8.91 2.58 -14.07
CA VAL A 41 -9.41 2.34 -12.72
C VAL A 41 -9.81 3.68 -12.12
N VAL A 42 -11.05 3.80 -11.68
CA VAL A 42 -11.59 5.02 -11.04
C VAL A 42 -11.90 4.71 -9.58
N ILE A 43 -11.24 5.40 -8.67
CA ILE A 43 -11.39 5.22 -7.22
C ILE A 43 -11.69 6.60 -6.61
N ASP A 44 -12.89 6.77 -6.08
CA ASP A 44 -13.43 8.08 -5.67
C ASP A 44 -13.33 9.11 -6.84
N ASN A 45 -12.49 10.14 -6.71
CA ASN A 45 -12.21 11.13 -7.78
C ASN A 45 -10.79 10.98 -8.35
N MET A 46 -10.13 9.84 -8.12
CA MET A 46 -8.78 9.54 -8.60
C MET A 46 -8.84 8.59 -9.79
N PHE A 47 -7.96 8.81 -10.76
CA PHE A 47 -7.90 8.05 -12.01
C PHE A 47 -6.56 7.34 -12.10
N PHE A 48 -6.59 6.04 -12.33
CA PHE A 48 -5.39 5.22 -12.39
C PHE A 48 -5.35 4.41 -13.67
N LYS A 49 -4.16 4.31 -14.26
CA LYS A 49 -3.87 3.42 -15.38
C LYS A 49 -2.91 2.35 -14.92
N PHE A 50 -3.22 1.09 -15.17
CA PHE A 50 -2.24 0.02 -15.04
C PHE A 50 -1.05 0.26 -15.98
N ASP A 51 0.15 0.35 -15.42
CA ASP A 51 1.35 0.74 -16.14
C ASP A 51 2.30 -0.43 -16.34
N ILE A 52 2.78 -1.02 -15.23
CA ILE A 52 3.86 -2.01 -15.25
C ILE A 52 3.52 -3.16 -14.30
N GLN A 53 3.86 -4.38 -14.73
CA GLN A 53 4.02 -5.53 -13.86
C GLN A 53 5.49 -5.97 -13.87
N LYS A 54 6.11 -5.97 -12.71
CA LYS A 54 7.45 -6.52 -12.52
C LYS A 54 7.35 -7.85 -11.81
N ASN A 55 7.75 -8.92 -12.49
CA ASN A 55 7.77 -10.26 -11.90
C ASN A 55 8.90 -10.37 -10.87
N VAL A 56 8.60 -11.04 -9.76
CA VAL A 56 9.54 -11.39 -8.68
C VAL A 56 9.37 -12.87 -8.31
N SER A 57 10.36 -13.47 -7.65
CA SER A 57 10.26 -14.86 -7.17
C SER A 57 9.98 -14.88 -5.66
N GLY A 58 8.71 -14.70 -5.29
CA GLY A 58 8.27 -14.67 -3.90
C GLY A 58 7.11 -13.72 -3.67
N ILE A 59 6.93 -13.29 -2.42
CA ILE A 59 5.84 -12.42 -1.99
C ILE A 59 6.45 -11.09 -1.51
N PRO A 60 6.20 -9.96 -2.20
CA PRO A 60 6.59 -8.64 -1.73
C PRO A 60 5.81 -8.22 -0.48
N ALA A 61 6.52 -7.85 0.58
CA ALA A 61 6.01 -7.35 1.84
C ALA A 61 6.67 -6.01 2.17
N ASP A 62 6.01 -5.18 2.99
CA ASP A 62 6.58 -3.95 3.54
C ASP A 62 7.25 -3.02 2.51
N MET A 63 6.53 -2.73 1.42
CA MET A 63 7.05 -1.87 0.35
C MET A 63 7.14 -0.41 0.81
N ASN A 64 8.27 0.21 0.52
CA ASN A 64 8.56 1.62 0.77
C ASN A 64 9.17 2.25 -0.48
N VAL A 65 8.77 3.48 -0.81
CA VAL A 65 9.25 4.16 -2.02
C VAL A 65 10.14 5.34 -1.65
N HIS A 66 11.29 5.39 -2.29
CA HIS A 66 12.16 6.55 -2.26
C HIS A 66 11.69 7.58 -3.28
N TRP A 67 11.10 8.69 -2.82
CA TRP A 67 10.40 9.68 -3.63
C TRP A 67 11.28 10.42 -4.63
N LYS A 68 12.55 10.64 -4.30
CA LYS A 68 13.53 11.29 -5.18
C LYS A 68 14.02 10.39 -6.31
N THR A 69 14.34 9.12 -6.03
CA THR A 69 14.93 8.20 -7.01
C THR A 69 13.89 7.35 -7.75
N GLY A 70 12.70 7.17 -7.15
CA GLY A 70 11.68 6.24 -7.61
C GLY A 70 11.98 4.77 -7.26
N ASN A 71 13.06 4.51 -6.51
CA ASN A 71 13.41 3.16 -6.10
C ASN A 71 12.40 2.63 -5.06
N VAL A 72 12.06 1.35 -5.19
CA VAL A 72 11.12 0.68 -4.30
C VAL A 72 11.89 -0.35 -3.49
N PHE A 73 11.89 -0.18 -2.17
CA PHE A 73 12.50 -1.09 -1.22
C PHE A 73 11.43 -1.96 -0.59
N PHE A 74 11.67 -3.26 -0.49
CA PHE A 74 10.68 -4.18 0.07
C PHE A 74 11.31 -5.47 0.57
N THR A 75 10.60 -6.16 1.45
CA THR A 75 10.96 -7.51 1.88
C THR A 75 10.39 -8.51 0.90
N LEU A 76 11.23 -9.37 0.33
CA LEU A 76 10.82 -10.49 -0.51
C LEU A 76 10.83 -11.77 0.32
N ILE A 77 9.64 -12.32 0.57
CA ILE A 77 9.46 -13.62 1.22
C ILE A 77 9.54 -14.71 0.14
N SER A 78 10.55 -15.56 0.19
CA SER A 78 10.70 -16.67 -0.74
C SER A 78 9.70 -17.80 -0.46
N GLU A 79 9.57 -18.75 -1.39
CA GLU A 79 8.77 -19.97 -1.18
C GLU A 79 9.27 -20.82 0.00
N GLU A 80 10.56 -20.69 0.35
CA GLU A 80 11.18 -21.34 1.51
C GLU A 80 11.02 -20.51 2.80
N MET A 81 10.18 -19.46 2.78
CA MET A 81 9.96 -18.54 3.90
C MET A 81 11.23 -17.77 4.34
N LYS A 82 12.21 -17.61 3.45
CA LYS A 82 13.39 -16.77 3.69
C LYS A 82 13.08 -15.34 3.31
N MET A 83 13.40 -14.41 4.18
CA MET A 83 13.21 -12.98 3.96
C MET A 83 14.51 -12.35 3.49
N ASN A 84 14.43 -11.58 2.40
CA ASN A 84 15.51 -10.78 1.89
C ASN A 84 15.00 -9.37 1.62
N ILE A 85 15.84 -8.36 1.80
CA ILE A 85 15.52 -7.02 1.35
C ILE A 85 15.90 -6.89 -0.12
N VAL A 86 14.99 -6.34 -0.92
CA VAL A 86 15.14 -6.14 -2.35
C VAL A 86 14.90 -4.67 -2.67
N VAL A 87 15.69 -4.14 -3.60
CA VAL A 87 15.40 -2.88 -4.27
C VAL A 87 14.98 -3.15 -5.71
N LEU A 88 13.82 -2.62 -6.10
CA LEU A 88 13.43 -2.43 -7.49
C LEU A 88 13.83 -1.01 -7.88
N HIS A 89 14.88 -0.91 -8.68
CA HIS A 89 15.36 0.35 -9.21
C HIS A 89 14.33 0.93 -10.19
N ASN A 90 14.28 2.26 -10.31
CA ASN A 90 13.40 2.93 -11.29
C ASN A 90 13.70 2.54 -12.75
N SER A 91 14.90 2.01 -13.03
CA SER A 91 15.27 1.39 -14.31
C SER A 91 14.51 0.08 -14.60
N GLY A 92 13.86 -0.50 -13.58
CA GLY A 92 13.23 -1.81 -13.61
C GLY A 92 14.16 -2.96 -13.21
N GLU A 93 15.40 -2.68 -12.81
CA GLU A 93 16.35 -3.69 -12.30
C GLU A 93 15.99 -4.12 -10.86
N LEU A 94 16.17 -5.40 -10.55
CA LEU A 94 15.97 -5.95 -9.21
C LEU A 94 17.31 -6.35 -8.61
N GLU A 95 17.57 -5.93 -7.38
CA GLU A 95 18.77 -6.24 -6.65
C GLU A 95 18.43 -6.70 -5.22
N ILE A 96 19.04 -7.81 -4.79
CA ILE A 96 18.96 -8.27 -3.40
C ILE A 96 20.01 -7.53 -2.59
N ILE A 97 19.58 -6.78 -1.59
CA ILE A 97 20.47 -6.06 -0.68
C ILE A 97 21.03 -7.07 0.33
N LYS A 98 22.36 -7.23 0.32
CA LYS A 98 23.06 -8.03 1.33
C LYS A 98 23.13 -7.23 2.61
N VAL A 99 22.60 -7.76 3.70
CA VAL A 99 22.66 -7.16 5.04
C VAL A 99 23.40 -8.08 6.00
N ALA A 100 23.84 -7.53 7.14
CA ALA A 100 24.33 -8.33 8.25
C ALA A 100 23.13 -8.97 8.98
N GLY A 101 22.85 -10.24 8.67
CA GLY A 101 21.73 -11.00 9.22
C GLY A 101 20.63 -11.28 8.21
N LEU A 102 19.44 -11.64 8.70
CA LEU A 102 18.21 -11.76 7.89
C LEU A 102 17.56 -10.39 7.72
N GLY A 103 17.29 -9.98 6.48
CA GLY A 103 16.60 -8.72 6.19
C GLY A 103 15.08 -8.85 6.35
N GLN A 104 14.47 -7.96 7.14
CA GLN A 104 13.10 -8.10 7.64
C GLN A 104 12.15 -7.01 7.12
N SER A 105 12.61 -5.75 7.07
CA SER A 105 11.79 -4.58 6.73
C SER A 105 12.68 -3.43 6.23
N THR A 106 12.07 -2.44 5.59
CA THR A 106 12.75 -1.21 5.18
C THR A 106 11.92 0.01 5.52
N SER A 107 12.56 1.17 5.62
CA SER A 107 11.86 2.45 5.56
C SER A 107 12.74 3.51 4.91
N VAL A 108 12.10 4.53 4.34
CA VAL A 108 12.79 5.61 3.66
C VAL A 108 12.46 6.92 4.36
N ASP A 109 13.50 7.57 4.90
CA ASP A 109 13.46 8.97 5.29
C ASP A 109 13.57 9.82 4.02
N ASN A 110 12.43 10.09 3.42
CA ASN A 110 12.34 10.86 2.18
C ASN A 110 12.77 12.33 2.33
N LEU A 111 12.80 12.87 3.56
CA LEU A 111 13.27 14.23 3.82
C LEU A 111 14.80 14.29 3.80
N ASN A 112 15.44 13.32 4.46
CA ASN A 112 16.89 13.30 4.65
C ASN A 112 17.64 12.41 3.64
N ASP A 113 16.95 11.77 2.69
CA ASP A 113 17.55 10.91 1.65
C ASP A 113 18.23 9.67 2.25
N ILE A 114 17.64 9.07 3.29
CA ILE A 114 18.21 7.93 4.02
C ILE A 114 17.30 6.71 3.91
N VAL A 115 17.87 5.56 3.56
CA VAL A 115 17.18 4.27 3.59
C VAL A 115 17.64 3.48 4.82
N TYR A 116 16.67 2.99 5.60
CA TYR A 116 16.92 2.16 6.77
C TYR A 116 16.53 0.71 6.49
N LEU A 117 17.38 -0.22 6.93
CA LEU A 117 17.22 -1.66 6.75
C LEU A 117 17.07 -2.32 8.12
N ALA A 118 15.96 -3.02 8.33
CA ALA A 118 15.69 -3.80 9.52
C ALA A 118 16.25 -5.22 9.38
N THR A 119 16.89 -5.74 10.43
CA THR A 119 17.39 -7.12 10.44
C THR A 119 17.07 -7.86 11.74
N ASP A 120 17.51 -9.11 11.84
CA ASP A 120 17.49 -9.95 13.04
C ASP A 120 18.37 -9.46 14.22
N ASN A 121 19.14 -8.38 14.04
CA ASN A 121 20.06 -7.90 15.07
C ASN A 121 20.02 -6.38 15.28
N GLY A 122 19.36 -5.63 14.41
CA GLY A 122 19.20 -4.19 14.57
C GLY A 122 18.77 -3.49 13.30
N VAL A 123 19.14 -2.21 13.22
CA VAL A 123 18.83 -1.35 12.09
C VAL A 123 20.11 -0.80 11.49
N TYR A 124 20.16 -0.74 10.17
CA TYR A 124 21.29 -0.23 9.39
C TYR A 124 20.85 0.93 8.50
N LYS A 125 21.76 1.86 8.23
CA LYS A 125 21.61 2.84 7.15
C LYS A 125 22.21 2.25 5.88
N TYR A 126 21.45 2.27 4.80
CA TYR A 126 21.90 1.90 3.46
C TYR A 126 22.40 3.12 2.71
N LYS A 127 23.53 2.97 2.01
CA LYS A 127 24.20 4.04 1.27
C LYS A 127 24.06 3.82 -0.23
N ASP A 128 24.19 4.90 -0.99
CA ASP A 128 24.09 4.90 -2.46
C ASP A 128 25.15 4.01 -3.14
N ASP A 129 26.27 3.75 -2.46
CA ASP A 129 27.33 2.86 -2.96
C ASP A 129 27.04 1.36 -2.70
N GLY A 130 25.86 1.05 -2.14
CA GLY A 130 25.44 -0.30 -1.79
C GLY A 130 25.98 -0.81 -0.45
N SER A 131 26.79 -0.02 0.26
CA SER A 131 27.25 -0.36 1.60
C SER A 131 26.21 -0.03 2.68
N PHE A 132 26.42 -0.57 3.88
CA PHE A 132 25.55 -0.32 5.02
C PHE A 132 26.36 -0.11 6.30
N GLU A 133 25.83 0.71 7.20
CA GLU A 133 26.41 0.96 8.52
C GLU A 133 25.37 0.75 9.61
N GLN A 134 25.78 0.19 10.75
CA GLN A 134 24.85 -0.06 11.84
C GLN A 134 24.38 1.27 12.43
N TYR A 135 23.07 1.49 12.42
CA TYR A 135 22.44 2.63 13.06
C TYR A 135 22.23 2.38 14.56
N THR A 136 21.65 1.22 14.89
CA THR A 136 21.42 0.82 16.27
C THR A 136 21.36 -0.70 16.38
N ALA A 137 22.02 -1.24 17.41
CA ALA A 137 21.86 -2.63 17.81
C ALA A 137 20.61 -2.77 18.68
N ILE A 138 19.76 -3.74 18.37
CA ILE A 138 18.52 -4.01 19.13
C ILE A 138 18.65 -5.32 19.92
N GLY A 139 19.39 -6.30 19.38
CA GLY A 139 19.61 -7.60 20.04
C GLY A 139 18.42 -8.56 19.94
N GLU A 140 17.45 -8.24 19.09
CA GLU A 140 16.29 -9.05 18.71
C GLU A 140 15.83 -8.63 17.30
N ASP A 141 14.89 -9.38 16.73
CA ASP A 141 14.43 -9.16 15.36
C ASP A 141 13.65 -7.84 15.25
N VAL A 142 14.03 -7.01 14.28
CA VAL A 142 13.30 -5.80 13.93
C VAL A 142 12.38 -6.12 12.76
N MET A 143 11.11 -6.39 13.05
CA MET A 143 10.13 -6.85 12.06
C MET A 143 9.60 -5.73 11.17
N TYR A 144 9.39 -4.54 11.73
CA TYR A 144 8.93 -3.35 11.00
C TYR A 144 9.63 -2.13 11.55
N LEU A 145 9.93 -1.17 10.68
CA LEU A 145 10.41 0.14 11.10
C LEU A 145 9.78 1.26 10.29
N THR A 146 9.68 2.43 10.91
CA THR A 146 9.33 3.69 10.26
C THR A 146 10.08 4.83 10.92
N VAL A 147 10.12 5.99 10.27
CA VAL A 147 10.83 7.19 10.74
C VAL A 147 9.86 8.36 10.75
N SER A 148 9.97 9.23 11.76
CA SER A 148 9.20 10.45 11.82
C SER A 148 9.47 11.30 10.57
N ALA A 149 8.50 12.15 10.20
CA ALA A 149 8.60 12.96 8.99
C ALA A 149 9.80 13.93 8.98
N ASP A 150 10.31 14.29 10.15
CA ASP A 150 11.50 15.13 10.34
C ASP A 150 12.81 14.31 10.49
N GLY A 151 12.72 12.99 10.53
CA GLY A 151 13.85 12.07 10.76
C GLY A 151 14.40 12.11 12.18
N SER A 152 13.73 12.76 13.14
CA SER A 152 14.22 12.92 14.51
C SER A 152 14.05 11.67 15.40
N ALA A 153 13.16 10.77 14.99
CA ALA A 153 12.88 9.54 15.70
C ALA A 153 12.61 8.38 14.73
N MET A 154 13.00 7.19 15.16
CA MET A 154 12.67 5.94 14.52
C MET A 154 11.72 5.15 15.41
N PHE A 155 10.76 4.48 14.81
CA PHE A 155 9.83 3.60 15.50
C PHE A 155 10.00 2.20 14.95
N ILE A 156 10.18 1.23 15.84
CA ILE A 156 10.39 -0.15 15.45
C ILE A 156 9.42 -1.07 16.16
N ALA A 157 9.01 -2.15 15.49
CA ALA A 157 8.29 -3.27 16.07
C ALA A 157 9.22 -4.50 16.11
N THR A 158 9.33 -5.15 17.27
CA THR A 158 10.29 -6.25 17.47
C THR A 158 9.65 -7.61 17.73
N TRP A 159 10.39 -8.68 17.43
CA TRP A 159 10.05 -10.07 17.73
C TRP A 159 11.25 -10.76 18.42
N PRO A 160 11.04 -11.68 19.40
CA PRO A 160 9.79 -12.25 19.89
C PRO A 160 9.10 -11.43 20.99
N GLN A 161 9.72 -10.36 21.49
CA GLN A 161 9.18 -9.63 22.63
C GLN A 161 7.89 -8.86 22.31
N ASN A 162 7.57 -8.68 21.02
CA ASN A 162 6.40 -7.94 20.58
C ASN A 162 6.39 -6.57 21.29
N ARG A 163 7.37 -5.70 20.98
CA ARG A 163 7.42 -4.34 21.52
C ARG A 163 7.39 -3.32 20.40
N VAL A 164 6.85 -2.13 20.71
CA VAL A 164 7.02 -0.95 19.86
C VAL A 164 7.92 0.05 20.57
N LEU A 165 9.10 0.28 20.00
CA LEU A 165 10.11 1.15 20.58
C LEU A 165 10.23 2.42 19.74
N LYS A 166 10.30 3.58 20.41
CA LYS A 166 10.81 4.83 19.86
C LYS A 166 12.31 4.91 20.13
N ILE A 167 13.08 5.17 19.08
CA ILE A 167 14.52 5.39 19.13
C ILE A 167 14.77 6.84 18.74
N THR A 168 15.27 7.62 19.69
CA THR A 168 15.60 9.03 19.49
C THR A 168 16.98 9.19 18.85
N ASN A 169 17.28 10.37 18.31
CA ASN A 169 18.58 10.68 17.69
C ASN A 169 19.80 10.49 18.63
N ASP A 170 19.62 10.60 19.94
CA ASP A 170 20.66 10.31 20.94
C ASP A 170 20.77 8.81 21.30
N GLY A 171 20.00 7.95 20.62
CA GLY A 171 20.03 6.50 20.76
C GLY A 171 19.24 5.96 21.94
N GLN A 172 18.47 6.80 22.66
CA GLN A 172 17.59 6.29 23.73
C GLN A 172 16.47 5.46 23.12
N LYS A 173 16.16 4.35 23.81
CA LYS A 173 15.11 3.40 23.42
C LYS A 173 13.98 3.51 24.43
N ILE A 174 12.85 4.03 24.00
CA ILE A 174 11.67 4.26 24.82
C ILE A 174 10.60 3.29 24.35
N GLU A 175 10.16 2.40 25.24
CA GLU A 175 9.02 1.54 24.95
C GLU A 175 7.73 2.38 25.02
N LEU A 176 6.98 2.41 23.92
CA LEU A 176 5.77 3.23 23.83
C LEU A 176 4.56 2.50 24.39
N PHE A 177 4.41 1.23 24.00
CA PHE A 177 3.35 0.34 24.45
C PHE A 177 3.77 -1.12 24.18
N PRO A 178 3.24 -2.09 24.95
CA PRO A 178 3.39 -3.51 24.64
C PRO A 178 2.80 -3.79 23.25
N ALA A 179 3.50 -4.51 22.38
CA ALA A 179 3.01 -4.68 21.03
C ALA A 179 1.79 -5.59 20.95
N ILE A 180 1.17 -5.49 19.78
CA ILE A 180 -0.10 -6.09 19.50
C ILE A 180 0.17 -7.40 18.76
N PRO A 181 -0.29 -8.55 19.32
CA PRO A 181 0.00 -9.86 18.76
C PRO A 181 -0.32 -9.94 17.28
N ASN A 182 0.61 -10.50 16.50
CA ASN A 182 0.51 -10.65 15.05
C ASN A 182 0.38 -9.32 14.29
N GLY A 183 1.10 -8.29 14.75
CA GLY A 183 1.32 -7.04 14.01
C GLY A 183 2.10 -7.28 12.71
N HIS A 184 1.66 -6.67 11.61
CA HIS A 184 2.31 -6.79 10.31
C HIS A 184 2.33 -5.51 9.47
N GLY A 185 2.51 -4.36 10.13
CA GLY A 185 2.75 -3.09 9.46
C GLY A 185 2.85 -1.96 10.48
N LEU A 186 3.72 -0.99 10.21
CA LEU A 186 3.99 0.17 11.06
C LEU A 186 4.28 1.38 10.18
N THR A 187 3.55 2.47 10.39
CA THR A 187 3.81 3.74 9.70
C THR A 187 3.47 4.92 10.62
N ILE A 188 3.88 6.12 10.25
CA ILE A 188 3.72 7.33 11.03
C ILE A 188 3.35 8.50 10.14
N ASP A 189 2.40 9.33 10.59
CA ASP A 189 2.04 10.57 9.89
C ASP A 189 2.93 11.76 10.29
N THR A 190 2.78 12.89 9.61
CA THR A 190 3.59 14.10 9.89
C THR A 190 3.29 14.75 11.24
N ARG A 191 2.31 14.25 11.99
CA ARG A 191 1.95 14.70 13.34
C ARG A 191 2.43 13.72 14.42
N ASP A 192 3.24 12.74 14.02
CA ASP A 192 3.72 11.62 14.83
C ASP A 192 2.62 10.70 15.37
N ASN A 193 1.47 10.61 14.69
CA ASN A 193 0.50 9.56 14.97
C ASN A 193 1.00 8.25 14.36
N ILE A 194 1.09 7.21 15.18
CA ILE A 194 1.62 5.91 14.78
C ILE A 194 0.47 5.00 14.40
N TYR A 195 0.51 4.49 13.19
CA TYR A 195 -0.47 3.54 12.66
C TYR A 195 0.15 2.17 12.59
N PHE A 196 -0.60 1.15 12.99
CA PHE A 196 -0.13 -0.21 12.89
C PHE A 196 -1.27 -1.18 12.58
N VAL A 197 -0.92 -2.24 11.86
CA VAL A 197 -1.84 -3.27 11.38
C VAL A 197 -1.55 -4.55 12.13
N ALA A 198 -2.59 -5.22 12.62
CA ALA A 198 -2.49 -6.55 13.20
C ALA A 198 -3.52 -7.47 12.55
N THR A 199 -3.32 -8.79 12.64
CA THR A 199 -4.16 -9.78 11.96
C THR A 199 -5.65 -9.52 12.09
N LYS A 200 -6.15 -9.05 13.24
CA LYS A 200 -7.58 -8.86 13.45
C LYS A 200 -8.09 -7.44 13.26
N THR A 201 -7.21 -6.45 13.29
CA THR A 201 -7.60 -5.03 13.38
C THR A 201 -6.40 -4.12 13.20
N SER A 202 -6.67 -2.88 12.79
CA SER A 202 -5.68 -1.82 12.74
C SER A 202 -5.98 -0.75 13.79
N TYR A 203 -4.96 -0.03 14.19
CA TYR A 203 -5.03 0.95 15.26
C TYR A 203 -4.20 2.19 14.91
N VAL A 204 -4.48 3.26 15.64
CA VAL A 204 -3.68 4.47 15.69
C VAL A 204 -3.33 4.78 17.14
N LEU A 205 -2.07 5.06 17.43
CA LEU A 205 -1.63 5.72 18.64
C LEU A 205 -1.41 7.19 18.31
N LYS A 206 -2.20 8.08 18.93
CA LYS A 206 -2.01 9.52 18.72
C LYS A 206 -0.75 10.00 19.44
N ASN A 207 -0.10 11.01 18.89
CA ASN A 207 1.07 11.59 19.50
C ASN A 207 0.77 12.07 20.93
N GLY A 208 1.65 11.70 21.87
CA GLY A 208 1.51 12.02 23.30
C GLY A 208 0.59 11.08 24.10
N GLU A 209 -0.11 10.16 23.43
CA GLU A 209 -0.94 9.15 24.11
C GLU A 209 -0.14 7.86 24.39
N SER A 210 -0.66 7.03 25.28
CA SER A 210 -0.08 5.71 25.63
C SER A 210 -0.97 4.53 25.28
N ILE A 211 -2.20 4.79 24.80
CA ILE A 211 -3.20 3.76 24.51
C ILE A 211 -3.60 3.84 23.04
N PRO A 212 -3.31 2.81 22.23
CA PRO A 212 -3.76 2.76 20.85
C PRO A 212 -5.29 2.63 20.72
N ILE A 213 -5.85 3.30 19.72
CA ILE A 213 -7.29 3.33 19.44
C ILE A 213 -7.54 2.55 18.16
N LYS A 214 -8.53 1.64 18.19
CA LYS A 214 -8.96 0.89 17.01
C LYS A 214 -9.53 1.83 15.94
N ILE A 215 -9.07 1.65 14.70
CA ILE A 215 -9.61 2.39 13.54
C ILE A 215 -10.93 1.74 13.10
N LYS A 216 -12.02 2.49 13.15
CA LYS A 216 -13.37 2.04 12.77
C LYS A 216 -13.56 2.13 11.26
N GLY A 217 -14.34 1.21 10.68
CA GLY A 217 -14.67 1.22 9.25
C GLY A 217 -13.73 0.42 8.36
N LEU A 218 -12.61 -0.08 8.90
CA LEU A 218 -11.75 -1.06 8.21
C LEU A 218 -12.31 -2.49 8.40
N PRO A 219 -12.19 -3.37 7.39
CA PRO A 219 -12.56 -4.77 7.51
C PRO A 219 -11.67 -5.48 8.53
N SER A 220 -12.26 -6.34 9.36
CA SER A 220 -11.51 -7.22 10.25
C SER A 220 -10.86 -8.35 9.43
N ASN A 221 -9.61 -8.73 9.74
CA ASN A 221 -8.89 -9.88 9.17
C ASN A 221 -8.46 -9.81 7.70
N LYS A 222 -8.49 -8.64 7.06
CA LYS A 222 -8.14 -8.52 5.63
C LYS A 222 -7.16 -7.40 5.32
N MET A 223 -6.77 -6.60 6.32
CA MET A 223 -5.88 -5.47 6.11
C MET A 223 -4.48 -5.93 5.78
N THR A 224 -3.87 -5.35 4.75
CA THR A 224 -2.49 -5.67 4.32
C THR A 224 -1.51 -4.61 4.79
N GLY A 225 -1.94 -3.36 4.89
CA GLY A 225 -1.09 -2.26 5.33
C GLY A 225 -1.85 -0.96 5.56
N ILE A 226 -1.12 0.00 6.12
CA ILE A 226 -1.48 1.43 6.15
C ILE A 226 -0.26 2.18 5.63
N PHE A 227 -0.50 3.19 4.80
CA PHE A 227 0.53 4.01 4.18
C PHE A 227 0.19 5.49 4.36
N VAL A 228 1.20 6.31 4.61
CA VAL A 228 1.05 7.78 4.64
C VAL A 228 1.62 8.35 3.36
N SER A 229 0.77 9.03 2.58
CA SER A 229 1.18 9.67 1.33
C SER A 229 2.06 10.89 1.57
N ARG A 230 2.67 11.39 0.50
CA ARG A 230 3.44 12.64 0.52
C ARG A 230 2.63 13.85 0.99
N SER A 231 1.33 13.83 0.76
CA SER A 231 0.40 14.89 1.16
C SER A 231 -0.15 14.72 2.60
N ASP A 232 0.42 13.80 3.39
CA ASP A 232 -0.03 13.44 4.75
C ASP A 232 -1.41 12.77 4.78
N ALA A 233 -1.91 12.30 3.63
CA ALA A 233 -3.13 11.50 3.60
C ALA A 233 -2.80 10.06 4.00
N VAL A 234 -3.59 9.51 4.91
CA VAL A 234 -3.40 8.14 5.40
C VAL A 234 -4.32 7.21 4.64
N TYR A 235 -3.75 6.23 3.94
CA TYR A 235 -4.45 5.23 3.19
C TYR A 235 -4.28 3.86 3.81
N ALA A 236 -5.30 3.02 3.67
CA ALA A 236 -5.22 1.62 4.03
C ALA A 236 -5.70 0.76 2.87
N MET A 237 -5.14 -0.44 2.73
CA MET A 237 -5.54 -1.39 1.70
C MET A 237 -5.78 -2.77 2.31
N ASP A 238 -6.75 -3.49 1.77
CA ASP A 238 -7.02 -4.88 2.12
C ASP A 238 -6.48 -5.87 1.07
N GLU A 239 -6.60 -7.16 1.35
CA GLU A 239 -6.13 -8.26 0.50
C GLU A 239 -6.79 -8.29 -0.90
N ASN A 240 -7.93 -7.62 -1.07
CA ASN A 240 -8.70 -7.53 -2.31
C ASN A 240 -8.51 -6.16 -2.99
N SER A 241 -7.44 -5.45 -2.64
CA SER A 241 -7.10 -4.13 -3.14
C SER A 241 -8.17 -3.06 -2.92
N ASN A 242 -9.05 -3.24 -1.92
CA ASN A 242 -9.96 -2.20 -1.51
C ASN A 242 -9.16 -1.09 -0.82
N LEU A 243 -9.25 0.13 -1.36
CA LEU A 243 -8.56 1.31 -0.83
C LEU A 243 -9.49 2.08 0.11
N PHE A 244 -8.95 2.48 1.25
CA PHE A 244 -9.62 3.28 2.26
C PHE A 244 -8.82 4.53 2.56
N ILE A 245 -9.48 5.65 2.83
CA ILE A 245 -8.87 6.82 3.48
C ILE A 245 -9.13 6.75 4.98
N VAL A 246 -8.09 6.98 5.78
CA VAL A 246 -8.14 6.98 7.25
C VAL A 246 -8.06 8.42 7.74
N ASN A 247 -9.08 8.82 8.50
CA ASN A 247 -9.16 10.11 9.19
C ASN A 247 -9.17 9.84 10.70
N ALA A 248 -8.00 9.96 11.32
CA ALA A 248 -7.77 9.63 12.72
C ALA A 248 -8.26 8.20 13.07
N GLU A 249 -9.38 8.08 13.77
CA GLU A 249 -9.91 6.81 14.29
C GLU A 249 -10.97 6.18 13.37
N THR A 250 -11.20 6.74 12.19
CA THR A 250 -12.23 6.28 11.25
C THR A 250 -11.67 6.11 9.85
N ALA A 251 -12.20 5.16 9.10
CA ALA A 251 -11.85 4.92 7.71
C ALA A 251 -13.08 4.93 6.81
N ARG A 252 -12.90 5.40 5.57
CA ARG A 252 -13.92 5.42 4.52
C ARG A 252 -13.39 4.69 3.30
N TYR A 253 -14.18 3.75 2.79
CA TYR A 253 -13.90 3.06 1.53
C TYR A 253 -13.95 4.02 0.34
N LEU A 254 -12.96 3.92 -0.56
CA LEU A 254 -12.82 4.74 -1.76
C LEU A 254 -13.14 3.99 -3.05
N GLY A 255 -12.81 2.70 -3.12
CA GLY A 255 -12.86 1.91 -4.34
C GLY A 255 -11.87 0.75 -4.31
N SER A 256 -11.72 0.03 -5.42
CA SER A 256 -10.85 -1.14 -5.53
C SER A 256 -10.07 -1.12 -6.85
N PHE A 257 -8.86 -1.69 -6.83
CA PHE A 257 -8.07 -1.94 -8.04
C PHE A 257 -8.45 -3.25 -8.73
N GLY A 258 -9.31 -4.08 -8.13
CA GLY A 258 -9.71 -5.37 -8.67
C GLY A 258 -8.57 -6.41 -8.66
N ILE A 259 -7.59 -6.24 -7.78
CA ILE A 259 -6.47 -7.17 -7.58
C ILE A 259 -6.71 -7.96 -6.29
N GLU A 260 -6.59 -9.28 -6.37
CA GLU A 260 -6.68 -10.19 -5.22
C GLU A 260 -5.30 -10.64 -4.77
N GLY A 261 -5.19 -11.08 -3.51
CA GLY A 261 -3.94 -11.58 -2.94
C GLY A 261 -2.89 -10.50 -2.72
N VAL A 262 -3.34 -9.28 -2.45
CA VAL A 262 -2.45 -8.17 -2.05
C VAL A 262 -1.75 -8.56 -0.74
N ASN A 263 -0.43 -8.41 -0.71
CA ASN A 263 0.39 -8.61 0.47
C ASN A 263 1.00 -7.30 0.99
N SER A 264 1.24 -6.34 0.11
CA SER A 264 1.70 -5.00 0.49
C SER A 264 1.28 -3.97 -0.55
N PHE A 265 1.30 -2.71 -0.16
CA PHE A 265 1.14 -1.59 -1.08
C PHE A 265 1.96 -0.40 -0.61
N ALA A 266 2.29 0.49 -1.54
CA ALA A 266 2.97 1.76 -1.27
C ALA A 266 2.53 2.81 -2.30
N MET A 267 2.84 4.07 -2.03
CA MET A 267 2.67 5.15 -3.01
C MET A 267 3.97 5.91 -3.22
N ASP A 268 4.21 6.33 -4.47
CA ASP A 268 5.35 7.17 -4.80
C ASP A 268 5.04 8.67 -4.65
N ALA A 269 6.01 9.51 -5.02
CA ALA A 269 5.92 10.96 -4.87
C ALA A 269 4.85 11.64 -5.75
N ALA A 270 4.33 10.91 -6.74
CA ALA A 270 3.31 11.35 -7.68
C ALA A 270 1.98 10.62 -7.45
N ASP A 271 1.80 10.02 -6.27
CA ASP A 271 0.62 9.25 -5.86
C ASP A 271 0.35 8.03 -6.77
N ASN A 272 1.36 7.54 -7.50
CA ASN A 272 1.23 6.26 -8.18
C ASN A 272 1.17 5.16 -7.13
N VAL A 273 0.30 4.17 -7.35
CA VAL A 273 0.08 3.07 -6.40
C VAL A 273 0.87 1.86 -6.85
N LEU A 274 1.67 1.31 -5.94
CA LEU A 274 2.36 0.04 -6.12
C LEU A 274 1.68 -1.02 -5.27
N ILE A 275 1.41 -2.18 -5.85
CA ILE A 275 0.74 -3.31 -5.19
C ILE A 275 1.62 -4.55 -5.32
N GLY A 276 2.01 -5.11 -4.18
CA GLY A 276 2.77 -6.34 -4.08
C GLY A 276 1.82 -7.53 -3.95
N VAL A 277 1.95 -8.49 -4.87
CA VAL A 277 1.23 -9.77 -4.87
C VAL A 277 2.22 -10.92 -5.01
N LYS A 278 1.80 -12.15 -4.72
CA LYS A 278 2.66 -13.31 -4.97
C LYS A 278 3.12 -13.33 -6.43
N GLY A 279 4.43 -13.27 -6.63
CA GLY A 279 5.09 -13.33 -7.93
C GLY A 279 5.24 -12.00 -8.67
N ALA A 280 4.71 -10.88 -8.16
CA ALA A 280 4.80 -9.59 -8.87
C ALA A 280 4.66 -8.34 -7.99
N VAL A 281 5.24 -7.24 -8.49
CA VAL A 281 4.92 -5.87 -8.10
C VAL A 281 4.19 -5.20 -9.26
N LEU A 282 2.99 -4.70 -9.01
CA LEU A 282 2.14 -4.01 -9.98
C LEU A 282 2.21 -2.50 -9.74
N LYS A 283 2.26 -1.69 -10.81
CA LYS A 283 2.23 -0.23 -10.74
C LYS A 283 0.99 0.32 -11.45
N PHE A 284 0.26 1.17 -10.74
CA PHE A 284 -0.86 1.96 -11.24
C PHE A 284 -0.47 3.43 -11.24
N THR A 285 -0.36 4.01 -12.42
CA THR A 285 0.02 5.41 -12.59
C THR A 285 -1.19 6.30 -12.39
N ALA A 286 -1.09 7.25 -11.46
CA ALA A 286 -2.10 8.25 -11.20
C ALA A 286 -2.18 9.25 -12.35
N LEU A 287 -3.39 9.67 -12.70
CA LEU A 287 -3.67 10.64 -13.74
C LEU A 287 -4.38 11.84 -13.10
N GLU A 288 -3.91 13.05 -13.41
CA GLU A 288 -4.47 14.30 -12.88
C GLU A 288 -5.93 14.51 -13.30
N GLN A 289 -6.30 14.00 -14.47
CA GLN A 289 -7.62 14.17 -15.06
C GLN A 289 -8.10 12.88 -15.71
N ASN A 290 -9.41 12.74 -15.83
CA ASN A 290 -10.01 11.64 -16.56
C ASN A 290 -9.65 11.76 -18.06
N PRO A 291 -8.82 10.87 -18.62
CA PRO A 291 -8.44 10.94 -20.03
C PRO A 291 -9.59 10.57 -20.99
N CYS A 292 -10.71 10.09 -20.46
CA CYS A 292 -11.85 9.55 -21.21
C CYS A 292 -13.03 10.53 -21.29
N ILE A 293 -12.84 11.81 -20.95
CA ILE A 293 -13.88 12.82 -21.11
C ILE A 293 -14.22 12.97 -22.59
N GLY A 294 -15.49 12.75 -22.95
CA GLY A 294 -15.96 12.80 -24.35
C GLY A 294 -15.70 11.55 -25.17
N TYR A 295 -15.14 10.49 -24.57
CA TYR A 295 -15.00 9.19 -25.23
C TYR A 295 -16.33 8.43 -25.18
N THR A 296 -16.99 8.25 -26.33
CA THR A 296 -18.08 7.30 -26.53
C THR A 296 -17.54 6.04 -27.19
N LYS A 297 -17.60 4.91 -26.48
CA LYS A 297 -17.17 3.60 -27.00
C LYS A 297 -17.89 3.32 -28.32
N THR A 298 -17.15 3.17 -29.40
CA THR A 298 -17.71 2.80 -30.71
C THR A 298 -18.26 1.37 -30.61
N GLU A 299 -19.58 1.18 -30.72
CA GLU A 299 -20.28 -0.12 -30.57
C GLU A 299 -20.01 -1.13 -31.71
N ASN A 300 -18.84 -1.12 -32.35
CA ASN A 300 -18.53 -1.99 -33.49
C ASN A 300 -17.64 -3.18 -33.14
N GLN A 301 -17.95 -3.85 -32.03
CA GLN A 301 -17.48 -5.22 -31.81
C GLN A 301 -18.66 -6.02 -31.24
N GLU A 302 -19.39 -6.68 -32.14
CA GLU A 302 -20.38 -7.70 -31.81
C GLU A 302 -19.70 -8.78 -30.97
N ASP A 303 -19.86 -8.65 -29.65
CA ASP A 303 -19.60 -9.74 -28.73
C ASP A 303 -20.74 -10.74 -28.91
N THR A 304 -20.50 -11.77 -29.73
CA THR A 304 -21.38 -12.92 -29.86
C THR A 304 -21.32 -13.75 -28.59
N THR A 305 -21.91 -13.24 -27.51
CA THR A 305 -22.30 -14.05 -26.37
C THR A 305 -23.81 -13.99 -26.21
N GLU A 306 -24.42 -15.01 -26.80
CA GLU A 306 -25.84 -15.33 -26.77
C GLU A 306 -26.32 -15.57 -25.33
N TYR A 307 -26.63 -14.50 -24.58
CA TYR A 307 -27.36 -14.61 -23.32
C TYR A 307 -28.83 -14.91 -23.61
N LYS A 308 -29.15 -16.20 -23.63
CA LYS A 308 -30.53 -16.71 -23.61
C LYS A 308 -31.28 -16.16 -22.38
N ARG A 309 -32.12 -15.16 -22.64
CA ARG A 309 -33.21 -14.74 -21.76
C ARG A 309 -34.17 -15.91 -21.51
N HIS A 310 -34.03 -16.60 -20.39
CA HIS A 310 -35.14 -17.36 -19.84
C HIS A 310 -36.11 -16.42 -19.11
N LYS A 311 -37.23 -16.12 -19.78
CA LYS A 311 -38.45 -15.65 -19.14
C LYS A 311 -39.04 -16.81 -18.32
N SER A 312 -39.20 -16.62 -17.02
CA SER A 312 -40.13 -17.41 -16.21
C SER A 312 -41.05 -16.45 -15.48
N ARG A 313 -42.35 -16.56 -15.78
CA ARG A 313 -43.46 -15.80 -15.20
C ARG A 313 -44.32 -16.78 -14.40
N HIS A 314 -44.68 -16.34 -13.19
CA HIS A 314 -45.80 -16.74 -12.35
C HIS A 314 -45.81 -18.13 -11.69
N SER A 315 -45.98 -18.13 -10.36
CA SER A 315 -47.29 -18.43 -9.75
C SER A 315 -47.28 -18.22 -8.23
N HIS A 316 -48.32 -17.53 -7.73
CA HIS A 316 -48.67 -17.41 -6.32
C HIS A 316 -49.22 -18.72 -5.77
N ARG A 317 -48.86 -19.08 -4.53
CA ARG A 317 -49.83 -19.63 -3.56
C ARG A 317 -49.36 -19.47 -2.11
N LYS A 318 -50.17 -18.79 -1.31
CA LYS A 318 -50.14 -18.76 0.16
C LYS A 318 -50.95 -19.94 0.70
N HIS A 319 -50.54 -20.46 1.87
CA HIS A 319 -51.29 -21.00 3.02
C HIS A 319 -50.31 -21.91 3.79
N ALA A 320 -50.38 -22.18 5.09
CA ALA A 320 -50.88 -21.54 6.30
C ALA A 320 -50.34 -22.42 7.45
N ARG A 321 -50.09 -21.78 8.59
CA ARG A 321 -49.67 -22.31 9.90
C ARG A 321 -50.26 -23.68 10.30
N ALA A 322 -49.44 -24.53 10.95
CA ALA A 322 -49.88 -25.35 12.09
C ALA A 322 -48.68 -25.67 13.00
N THR A 323 -48.89 -25.37 14.28
CA THR A 323 -48.08 -25.64 15.48
C THR A 323 -48.09 -27.11 15.89
N THR A 324 -47.04 -27.61 16.53
CA THR A 324 -47.09 -28.20 17.89
C THR A 324 -45.69 -28.52 18.43
N SER A 325 -45.59 -28.31 19.74
CA SER A 325 -44.50 -28.63 20.68
C SER A 325 -44.25 -30.13 20.85
N THR A 326 -43.04 -30.50 21.25
CA THR A 326 -42.78 -31.31 22.46
C THR A 326 -41.30 -31.27 22.84
N THR A 327 -41.10 -31.52 24.13
CA THR A 327 -40.01 -31.28 25.07
C THR A 327 -38.92 -32.37 25.08
N GLU A 328 -37.81 -32.05 25.78
CA GLU A 328 -36.83 -32.95 26.46
C GLU A 328 -35.85 -33.72 25.54
N ALA A 329 -34.59 -34.00 25.91
CA ALA A 329 -33.92 -34.02 27.21
C ALA A 329 -32.42 -33.64 27.09
N VAL A 330 -31.86 -33.26 28.25
CA VAL A 330 -30.44 -33.15 28.60
C VAL A 330 -29.89 -34.55 28.91
N GLU A 331 -28.64 -34.83 28.52
CA GLU A 331 -27.66 -35.81 29.04
C GLU A 331 -26.57 -35.94 27.96
N GLU A 332 -25.27 -36.12 28.18
CA GLU A 332 -24.38 -36.13 29.34
C GLU A 332 -22.95 -36.16 28.74
N GLU A 333 -21.97 -35.73 29.55
CA GLU A 333 -20.58 -36.20 29.64
C GLU A 333 -19.72 -36.51 28.39
N TYR A 334 -18.56 -35.83 28.32
CA TYR A 334 -17.29 -36.53 28.11
C TYR A 334 -16.27 -36.04 29.13
N GLU A 335 -15.68 -37.03 29.80
CA GLU A 335 -14.75 -36.97 30.92
C GLU A 335 -13.41 -36.29 30.60
N GLU A 336 -12.82 -35.77 31.68
CA GLU A 336 -11.39 -35.74 32.01
C GLU A 336 -10.67 -37.04 31.54
N GLU A 337 -9.36 -37.11 31.29
CA GLU A 337 -8.29 -36.88 32.26
C GLU A 337 -6.94 -37.32 31.61
N LEU A 338 -5.84 -36.94 32.28
CA LEU A 338 -4.46 -37.49 32.21
C LEU A 338 -3.52 -37.02 31.09
N GLU A 339 -2.24 -36.71 31.33
CA GLU A 339 -1.42 -36.45 32.53
C GLU A 339 -0.04 -35.96 32.03
N GLU A 340 0.57 -35.06 32.80
CA GLU A 340 1.98 -34.98 33.23
C GLU A 340 3.15 -35.38 32.28
N GLU A 341 4.05 -34.41 32.01
CA GLU A 341 5.30 -34.17 32.80
C GLU A 341 5.77 -32.72 32.66
#